data_AF-A0A7C9A470-F1
#
_entry.id   AF-A0A7C9A470-F1
#
_cell.length_a   1.000
_cell.length_b   1.000
_cell.length_c   1.000
_cell.angle_alpha   90.00
_cell.angle_beta   90.00
_cell.angle_gamma   90.00
#
_symmetry.space_group_name_H-M   'P 1'
#
loop_
_entity.id
_entity.type
_entity.pdbx_description
1 polymer ?
#
loop_
_entity_poly.entity_id
_entity_poly.type
_entity_poly.pdbx_seq_one_letter_code
_entity_poly.pdbx_strand_id
1 'polypeptide(L)'
;VANRFEFVGRIHDQMELTKLLCDLNNDEDLSTVAIFGMGGLGKTALARHIYESQEVIKHFGERFWIYVFSNFTIRGILGDMLEKFTGSRCELSNMEDIIDSVQQLLRGRRYLLVLDDV
;
A
#
# COMPACT_ATOMS: atom_id res chain seq x y z
N VAL A 1 21.87 -14.68 10.03
CA VAL A 1 20.71 -15.60 9.98
C VAL A 1 19.54 -14.88 10.64
N ALA A 2 18.69 -14.22 9.86
CA ALA A 2 17.50 -13.59 10.42
C ALA A 2 16.45 -14.69 10.61
N ASN A 3 16.02 -14.90 11.84
CA ASN A 3 14.90 -15.78 12.15
C ASN A 3 13.65 -15.13 11.53
N ARG A 4 13.23 -15.62 10.36
CA ARG A 4 12.04 -15.14 9.68
C ARG A 4 10.87 -15.80 10.39
N PHE A 5 10.10 -15.02 11.15
CA PHE A 5 8.86 -15.51 11.73
C PHE A 5 8.01 -16.14 10.63
N GLU A 6 7.56 -17.38 10.85
CA GLU A 6 6.70 -18.11 9.92
C GLU A 6 5.26 -17.59 10.05
N PHE A 7 4.64 -17.25 8.93
CA PHE A 7 3.26 -16.81 8.90
C PHE A 7 2.34 -18.02 8.81
N VAL A 8 1.54 -18.22 9.85
CA VAL A 8 0.69 -19.40 10.02
C VAL A 8 -0.75 -19.02 10.33
N GLY A 9 -1.69 -19.91 10.01
CA GLY A 9 -3.09 -19.82 10.46
C GLY A 9 -3.97 -18.77 9.76
N ARG A 10 -3.44 -17.98 8.82
CA ARG A 10 -4.20 -16.91 8.12
C ARG A 10 -4.16 -17.01 6.60
N ILE A 11 -3.92 -18.21 6.08
CA ILE A 11 -3.85 -18.46 4.62
C ILE A 11 -5.19 -18.14 3.95
N HIS A 12 -6.32 -18.49 4.59
CA HIS A 12 -7.65 -18.18 4.06
C HIS A 12 -7.87 -16.66 3.94
N ASP A 13 -7.63 -15.91 5.04
CA ASP A 13 -7.73 -14.46 5.06
C ASP A 13 -6.86 -13.82 3.97
N GLN A 14 -5.62 -14.31 3.80
CA GLN A 14 -4.72 -13.84 2.76
C GLN A 14 -5.31 -14.07 1.36
N MET A 15 -5.85 -15.25 1.09
CA MET A 15 -6.42 -15.59 -0.21
C MET A 15 -7.65 -14.74 -0.54
N GLU A 16 -8.59 -14.57 0.39
CA GLU A 16 -9.79 -13.75 0.16
C GLU A 16 -9.46 -12.29 -0.09
N LEU A 17 -8.59 -11.70 0.75
CA LEU A 17 -8.21 -10.30 0.61
C LEU A 17 -7.38 -10.06 -0.66
N THR A 18 -6.51 -11.01 -1.04
CA THR A 18 -5.76 -10.93 -2.30
C THR A 18 -6.70 -10.95 -3.49
N LYS A 19 -7.69 -11.84 -3.48
CA LYS A 19 -8.72 -11.92 -4.53
C LYS A 19 -9.53 -10.63 -4.61
N LEU A 20 -9.95 -10.06 -3.47
CA LEU A 20 -10.68 -8.79 -3.44
C LEU A 20 -9.85 -7.64 -4.05
N LEU A 21 -8.55 -7.58 -3.75
CA LEU A 21 -7.66 -6.57 -4.31
C LEU A 21 -7.38 -6.78 -5.81
N CYS A 22 -7.31 -8.03 -6.25
CA CYS A 22 -6.89 -8.39 -7.60
C CYS A 22 -8.06 -8.77 -8.52
N ASP A 23 -9.31 -8.50 -8.14
CA ASP A 23 -10.46 -8.87 -8.95
C ASP A 23 -10.49 -8.05 -10.25
N LEU A 24 -10.12 -8.71 -11.35
CA LEU A 24 -10.09 -8.13 -12.69
C LEU A 24 -11.49 -7.84 -13.25
N ASN A 25 -12.54 -8.35 -12.62
CA ASN A 25 -13.93 -8.11 -13.04
C ASN A 25 -14.55 -6.90 -12.34
N ASN A 26 -13.83 -6.28 -11.40
CA ASN A 26 -14.28 -5.04 -10.81
C ASN A 26 -13.87 -3.87 -11.74
N ASP A 27 -14.85 -3.29 -12.43
CA ASP A 27 -14.71 -2.09 -13.28
C ASP A 27 -14.62 -0.80 -12.44
N GLU A 28 -14.58 -0.89 -11.11
CA GLU A 28 -14.35 0.27 -10.25
C GLU A 28 -12.91 0.79 -10.39
N ASP A 29 -12.78 2.07 -10.73
CA ASP A 29 -11.49 2.78 -10.80
C ASP A 29 -10.76 2.85 -9.44
N LEU A 30 -11.47 2.62 -8.33
CA LEU A 30 -10.94 2.64 -6.96
C LEU A 30 -11.59 1.55 -6.10
N SER A 31 -10.78 0.63 -5.56
CA SER A 31 -11.20 -0.34 -4.56
C SER A 31 -10.47 -0.10 -3.23
N THR A 32 -11.16 -0.30 -2.11
CA THR A 32 -10.62 -0.11 -0.75
C THR A 32 -10.91 -1.32 0.13
N VAL A 33 -9.89 -1.76 0.87
CA VAL A 33 -9.99 -2.86 1.84
C VAL A 33 -9.44 -2.39 3.18
N ALA A 34 -10.22 -2.57 4.25
CA ALA A 34 -9.83 -2.21 5.61
C ALA A 34 -9.54 -3.47 6.46
N ILE A 35 -8.38 -3.52 7.11
CA ILE A 35 -8.01 -4.58 8.06
C ILE A 35 -7.96 -3.97 9.46
N PHE A 36 -8.98 -4.26 10.28
CA PHE A 36 -9.12 -3.72 11.63
C PHE A 36 -9.16 -4.82 12.69
N GLY A 37 -8.94 -4.45 13.95
CA GLY A 37 -8.91 -5.38 15.09
C GLY A 37 -7.96 -4.92 16.20
N MET A 38 -7.99 -5.62 17.33
CA MET A 38 -7.15 -5.29 18.48
C MET A 38 -5.64 -5.29 18.17
N GLY A 39 -4.87 -4.61 19.02
CA GLY A 39 -3.41 -4.66 18.98
C GLY A 39 -2.89 -6.10 19.12
N GLY A 40 -1.80 -6.43 18.43
CA GLY A 40 -1.18 -7.75 18.50
C GLY A 40 -1.84 -8.86 17.67
N LEU A 41 -2.96 -8.61 16.97
CA LEU A 41 -3.63 -9.63 16.12
C LEU A 41 -2.93 -9.93 14.79
N GLY A 42 -1.78 -9.30 14.52
CA GLY A 42 -1.02 -9.51 13.28
C GLY A 42 -1.63 -8.86 12.03
N LYS A 43 -2.37 -7.75 12.17
CA LYS A 43 -2.97 -7.00 11.05
C LYS A 43 -1.92 -6.58 10.01
N THR A 44 -0.90 -5.87 10.47
CA THR A 44 0.26 -5.46 9.67
C THR A 44 1.00 -6.66 9.06
N ALA A 45 1.06 -7.79 9.78
CA ALA A 45 1.68 -9.02 9.27
C ALA A 45 0.87 -9.63 8.11
N LEU A 46 -0.46 -9.71 8.23
CA LEU A 46 -1.35 -10.17 7.17
C LEU A 46 -1.28 -9.24 5.94
N ALA A 47 -1.38 -7.93 6.14
CA ALA A 47 -1.25 -6.94 5.08
C ALA A 47 0.10 -7.07 4.34
N ARG A 48 1.19 -7.33 5.07
CA ARG A 48 2.53 -7.50 4.49
C ARG A 48 2.64 -8.76 3.64
N HIS A 49 2.03 -9.87 4.09
CA HIS A 49 1.99 -11.10 3.30
C HIS A 49 1.18 -10.95 2.01
N ILE A 50 0.08 -10.21 2.05
CA ILE A 50 -0.71 -9.88 0.85
C ILE A 50 0.10 -8.99 -0.09
N TYR A 51 0.70 -7.92 0.43
CA TYR A 51 1.51 -6.97 -0.35
C TYR A 51 2.68 -7.62 -1.08
N GLU A 52 3.32 -8.62 -0.46
CA GLU A 52 4.45 -9.38 -1.01
C GLU A 52 4.02 -10.59 -1.87
N SER A 53 2.71 -10.86 -1.98
CA SER A 53 2.22 -11.98 -2.78
C SER A 53 2.49 -11.77 -4.28
N GLN A 54 2.76 -12.86 -4.99
CA GLN A 54 3.04 -12.81 -6.43
C GLN A 54 1.85 -12.31 -7.24
N GLU A 55 0.63 -12.57 -6.78
CA GLU A 55 -0.59 -12.09 -7.42
C GLU A 55 -0.67 -10.56 -7.35
N VAL A 56 -0.51 -9.98 -6.15
CA VAL A 56 -0.48 -8.52 -5.96
C VAL A 56 0.67 -7.86 -6.73
N ILE A 57 1.87 -8.45 -6.70
CA ILE A 57 3.03 -7.93 -7.43
C ILE A 57 2.77 -7.87 -8.94
N LYS A 58 2.13 -8.89 -9.51
CA LYS A 58 1.83 -8.95 -10.95
C LYS A 58 0.66 -8.04 -11.33
N HIS A 59 -0.29 -7.87 -10.42
CA HIS A 59 -1.50 -7.11 -10.66
C HIS A 59 -1.27 -5.59 -10.59
N PHE A 60 -0.44 -5.13 -9.64
CA PHE A 60 -0.17 -3.70 -9.42
C PHE A 60 1.24 -3.33 -9.89
N GLY A 61 1.32 -2.50 -10.92
CA GLY A 61 2.59 -2.02 -11.48
C GLY A 61 3.36 -1.12 -10.52
N GLU A 62 2.65 -0.38 -9.68
CA GLU A 62 3.22 0.44 -8.60
C GLU A 62 2.61 0.06 -7.25
N ARG A 63 3.43 0.04 -6.20
CA ARG A 63 2.98 -0.33 -4.86
C ARG A 63 3.66 0.55 -3.81
N PHE A 64 2.86 1.15 -2.94
CA PHE A 64 3.32 2.06 -1.89
C PHE A 64 2.88 1.52 -0.52
N TRP A 65 3.84 1.37 0.39
CA TRP A 65 3.56 1.09 1.79
C TRP A 65 3.96 2.29 2.63
N ILE A 66 2.97 3.03 3.12
CA ILE A 66 3.15 4.24 3.93
C ILE A 66 2.76 3.90 5.37
N TYR A 67 3.67 4.18 6.30
CA TYR A 67 3.34 4.10 7.73
C TYR A 67 2.69 5.43 8.13
N VAL A 68 1.53 5.35 8.76
CA VAL A 68 0.73 6.49 9.19
C VAL A 68 0.90 6.65 10.70
N PHE A 69 1.79 7.55 11.13
CA PHE A 69 1.91 7.91 12.56
C PHE A 69 0.90 9.01 12.91
N SER A 70 0.63 9.24 14.21
CA SER A 70 -0.40 10.16 14.75
C SER A 70 -0.32 11.64 14.31
N ASN A 71 0.70 12.03 13.56
CA ASN A 71 0.95 13.38 13.05
C ASN A 71 1.14 13.42 11.52
N PHE A 72 0.65 12.40 10.79
CA PHE A 72 0.72 12.40 9.34
C PHE A 72 -0.08 13.55 8.74
N THR A 73 0.36 14.02 7.57
CA THR A 73 -0.37 14.98 6.75
C THR A 73 -0.56 14.40 5.36
N ILE A 74 -1.60 14.82 4.64
CA ILE A 74 -1.79 14.43 3.23
C ILE A 74 -0.53 14.74 2.42
N ARG A 75 0.07 15.92 2.67
CA ARG A 75 1.35 16.31 2.07
C ARG A 75 2.47 15.30 2.37
N GLY A 76 2.56 14.83 3.61
CA GLY A 76 3.52 13.80 4.03
C GLY A 76 3.31 12.49 3.28
N ILE A 77 2.08 11.99 3.20
CA ILE A 77 1.77 10.75 2.46
C ILE A 77 2.17 10.88 0.99
N LEU A 78 1.76 11.96 0.31
CA LEU A 78 2.10 12.18 -1.09
C LEU A 78 3.61 12.35 -1.30
N GLY A 79 4.29 13.04 -0.37
CA GLY A 79 5.74 13.14 -0.33
C GLY A 79 6.40 11.77 -0.24
N ASP A 80 6.01 10.94 0.71
CA ASP A 80 6.55 9.59 0.89
C ASP A 80 6.32 8.70 -0.35
N MET A 81 5.18 8.86 -1.03
CA MET A 81 4.93 8.19 -2.32
C MET A 81 5.94 8.61 -3.39
N LEU A 82 6.18 9.92 -3.54
CA LEU A 82 7.20 10.43 -4.46
C LEU A 82 8.59 9.91 -4.10
N GLU A 83 8.97 9.96 -2.83
CA GLU A 83 10.29 9.49 -2.38
C GLU A 83 10.52 8.00 -2.63
N LYS A 84 9.49 7.18 -2.40
CA LYS A 84 9.55 5.73 -2.70
C LYS A 84 9.69 5.43 -4.18
N PHE A 85 9.12 6.28 -5.03
CA PHE A 85 9.18 6.11 -6.47
C PHE A 85 10.49 6.62 -7.07
N THR A 86 10.94 7.81 -6.67
CA THR A 86 12.16 8.43 -7.21
C THR A 86 13.42 7.88 -6.56
N GLY A 87 13.33 7.34 -5.35
CA GLY A 87 14.48 6.97 -4.52
C GLY A 87 15.23 8.18 -3.95
N SER A 88 14.66 9.37 -4.05
CA SER A 88 15.25 10.63 -3.57
C SER A 88 14.25 11.40 -2.73
N ARG A 89 14.75 12.26 -1.82
CA ARG A 89 13.88 13.09 -0.99
C ARG A 89 12.98 14.00 -1.84
N CYS A 90 11.74 14.22 -1.40
CA CYS A 90 10.83 15.14 -2.05
C CYS A 90 11.22 16.58 -1.69
N GLU A 91 11.70 17.33 -2.68
CA GLU A 91 12.11 18.73 -2.50
C GLU A 91 10.97 19.72 -2.78
N LEU A 92 9.81 19.22 -3.22
CA LEU A 92 8.64 20.06 -3.52
C LEU A 92 8.05 20.65 -2.24
N SER A 93 7.87 21.97 -2.25
CA SER A 93 7.31 22.72 -1.12
C SER A 93 5.81 23.00 -1.31
N ASN A 94 5.38 23.25 -2.55
CA ASN A 94 4.00 23.54 -2.91
C ASN A 94 3.16 22.25 -2.97
N MET A 95 1.92 22.31 -2.48
CA MET A 95 1.01 21.17 -2.47
C MET A 95 0.52 20.81 -3.87
N GLU A 96 0.26 21.82 -4.73
CA GLU A 96 -0.22 21.58 -6.09
C GLU A 96 0.84 20.84 -6.92
N ASP A 97 2.11 21.26 -6.84
CA ASP A 97 3.22 20.61 -7.52
C ASP A 97 3.39 19.13 -7.07
N ILE A 98 3.17 18.86 -5.77
CA ILE A 98 3.21 17.50 -5.22
C ILE A 98 2.07 16.67 -5.80
N ILE A 99 0.85 17.20 -5.82
CA ILE A 99 -0.32 16.52 -6.39
C ILE A 99 -0.10 16.23 -7.87
N ASP A 100 0.35 17.22 -8.65
CA ASP A 100 0.61 17.07 -10.08
C ASP A 100 1.68 16.00 -10.35
N SER A 101 2.74 15.99 -9.54
CA SER A 101 3.81 14.99 -9.65
C SER A 101 3.29 13.58 -9.34
N VAL A 102 2.49 13.41 -8.29
CA VAL A 102 1.87 12.12 -7.95
C VAL A 102 0.88 11.69 -9.03
N GLN A 103 0.06 12.60 -9.55
CA GLN A 103 -0.86 12.30 -10.64
C GLN A 103 -0.13 11.83 -11.90
N GLN A 104 0.95 12.51 -12.29
CA GLN A 104 1.79 12.09 -13.42
C GLN A 104 2.41 10.70 -13.21
N LEU A 105 2.89 10.45 -11.99
CA LEU A 105 3.45 9.16 -11.58
C LEU A 105 2.43 8.03 -11.69
N LEU A 106 1.18 8.26 -11.27
CA LEU A 106 0.13 7.23 -11.24
C LEU A 106 -0.61 7.09 -12.58
N ARG A 107 -0.47 8.06 -13.49
CA ARG A 107 -1.25 8.16 -14.71
C ARG A 107 -1.15 6.88 -15.56
N GLY A 108 -2.31 6.26 -15.82
CA GLY A 108 -2.41 5.06 -16.65
C GLY A 108 -1.83 3.80 -16.02
N ARG A 109 -1.47 3.83 -14.72
CA ARG A 109 -0.94 2.68 -13.98
C ARG A 109 -1.99 2.16 -13.02
N ARG A 110 -1.99 0.85 -12.82
CA ARG A 110 -2.68 0.22 -11.70
C ARG A 110 -1.74 0.22 -10.50
N TYR A 111 -2.20 0.75 -9.37
CA TYR A 111 -1.36 0.92 -8.19
C TYR A 111 -2.06 0.47 -6.89
N LEU A 112 -1.27 0.04 -5.92
CA LEU A 112 -1.72 -0.29 -4.57
C LEU A 112 -1.10 0.68 -3.56
N LEU A 113 -1.94 1.30 -2.74
CA LEU A 113 -1.51 2.12 -1.61
C LEU A 113 -1.94 1.44 -0.30
N VAL A 114 -0.96 1.06 0.52
CA VAL A 114 -1.18 0.57 1.88
C VAL A 114 -0.89 1.70 2.86
N LEU A 115 -1.89 2.07 3.64
CA LEU A 115 -1.80 2.97 4.77
C LEU A 115 -1.82 2.13 6.05
N ASP A 116 -0.66 1.99 6.70
CA ASP A 116 -0.47 1.13 7.88
C ASP A 116 -0.52 1.95 9.17
N ASP A 117 -1.22 1.46 10.19
CA ASP A 117 -1.41 2.08 11.51
C ASP A 117 -2.25 3.39 11.54
N VAL A 118 -3.24 3.49 10.64
CA VAL A 118 -4.25 4.59 10.60
C VAL A 118 -5.16 4.60 11.83
#